data_AF-A0A382FQN9-F1
#
_entry.id   AF-A0A382FQN9-F1
#
_cell.length_a   1.000
_cell.length_b   1.000
_cell.length_c   1.000
_cell.angle_alpha   90.00
_cell.angle_beta   90.00
_cell.angle_gamma   90.00
#
_symmetry.space_group_name_H-M   'P 1'
#
loop_
_entity.id
_entity.type
_entity.pdbx_description
1 polymer ?
#
loop_
_entity_poly.entity_id
_entity_poly.type
_entity_poly.pdbx_seq_one_letter_code
_entity_poly.pdbx_strand_id
1 'polypeptide(L)' 'KVGLLLCWLGVHRYRTIDSTFGFGPSGTVRKVQCKICGIKKIRKG' A
#
# COMPACT_ATOMS: atom_id res chain seq x y z
N LYS A 1 19.25 -2.52 -8.79
CA LYS A 1 19.26 -1.18 -8.16
C LYS A 1 18.28 -0.16 -8.81
N VAL A 2 17.60 -0.48 -9.91
CA VAL A 2 16.66 0.45 -10.59
C VAL A 2 15.39 0.75 -9.78
N GLY A 3 14.90 -0.21 -8.98
CA GLY A 3 13.69 -0.04 -8.18
C GLY A 3 13.77 1.07 -7.13
N LEU A 4 14.95 1.31 -6.52
CA LEU A 4 15.11 2.38 -5.53
C LEU A 4 14.98 3.78 -6.14
N LEU A 5 15.53 3.98 -7.34
CA LEU A 5 15.48 5.26 -8.07
C LEU A 5 14.04 5.64 -8.41
N LEU A 6 13.25 4.69 -8.94
CA LEU A 6 11.83 4.88 -9.23
C LEU A 6 11.02 5.20 -7.97
N CYS A 7 11.34 4.56 -6.85
CA CYS A 7 10.69 4.81 -5.57
C CYS A 7 10.97 6.22 -5.05
N TRP A 8 12.17 6.74 -5.29
CA TRP A 8 12.58 8.11 -4.96
C TRP A 8 11.91 9.15 -5.87
N LEU A 9 11.70 8.81 -7.15
CA LEU A 9 10.95 9.62 -8.14
C LEU A 9 9.42 9.60 -7.93
N GLY A 10 8.91 8.93 -6.89
CA GLY A 10 7.48 8.85 -6.57
C GLY A 10 6.73 7.66 -7.20
N VAL A 11 7.41 6.81 -7.98
CA VAL A 11 6.86 5.56 -8.52
C VAL A 11 7.03 4.44 -7.50
N HIS A 12 6.05 4.31 -6.63
CA HIS A 12 6.03 3.30 -5.59
C HIS A 12 5.38 2.01 -6.05
N ARG A 13 6.10 0.87 -5.91
CA ARG A 13 5.50 -0.47 -6.03
C ARG A 13 4.82 -0.86 -4.74
N TYR A 14 3.51 -0.62 -4.67
CA TYR A 14 2.67 -1.01 -3.55
C TYR A 14 2.32 -2.51 -3.62
N ARG A 15 2.42 -3.19 -2.48
CA ARG A 15 1.96 -4.56 -2.25
C ARG A 15 0.94 -4.54 -1.11
N THR A 16 -0.18 -5.24 -1.26
CA THR A 16 -1.13 -5.41 -0.17
C THR A 16 -0.49 -6.22 0.95
N ILE A 17 -0.46 -5.66 2.15
CA ILE A 17 0.09 -6.32 3.35
C ILE A 17 -1.01 -6.80 4.28
N ASP A 18 -2.15 -6.11 4.30
CA ASP A 18 -3.24 -6.39 5.22
C ASP A 18 -4.55 -5.98 4.55
N SER A 19 -5.54 -6.85 4.59
CA SER A 19 -6.89 -6.58 4.10
C SER A 19 -7.85 -6.91 5.22
N THR A 20 -8.23 -5.90 5.98
CA THR A 20 -9.23 -6.03 7.02
C THR A 20 -10.60 -5.86 6.38
N PHE A 21 -11.32 -6.96 6.24
CA PHE A 21 -12.74 -6.94 5.87
C PHE A 21 -13.55 -6.67 7.14
N GLY A 22 -13.89 -5.41 7.37
CA GLY A 22 -14.81 -5.04 8.44
C GLY A 22 -16.24 -5.31 8.00
N PHE A 23 -16.98 -6.12 8.77
CA PHE A 23 -18.42 -6.27 8.61
C PHE A 23 -19.10 -5.02 9.19
N GLY A 24 -19.29 -3.99 8.36
CA GLY A 24 -19.90 -2.72 8.72
C GLY A 24 -19.95 -1.76 7.51
N PRO A 25 -20.67 -0.62 7.61
CA PRO A 25 -20.89 0.30 6.48
C PRO A 25 -19.60 0.94 5.94
N SER A 26 -18.51 0.87 6.72
CA SER A 26 -17.16 1.21 6.26
C SER A 26 -16.50 -0.04 5.68
N GLY A 27 -16.78 -0.26 4.40
CA GLY A 27 -16.27 -1.38 3.62
C GLY A 27 -14.75 -1.56 3.71
N THR A 28 -14.35 -2.81 3.49
CA THR A 28 -12.99 -3.33 3.32
C THR A 28 -11.86 -2.29 3.38
N VAL A 29 -11.07 -2.31 4.46
CA VAL A 29 -9.87 -1.49 4.59
C VAL A 29 -8.68 -2.30 4.10
N ARG A 30 -8.11 -1.88 2.97
CA ARG A 30 -6.89 -2.49 2.42
C ARG A 30 -5.68 -1.63 2.78
N LYS A 31 -4.75 -2.18 3.56
CA LYS A 31 -3.45 -1.57 3.79
C LYS A 31 -2.47 -2.09 2.75
N VAL A 32 -1.86 -1.17 2.01
CA VAL A 32 -0.82 -1.45 1.03
C VAL A 32 0.49 -0.83 1.51
N GLN A 33 1.59 -1.54 1.30
CA GLN A 33 2.93 -1.07 1.65
C GLN A 33 3.82 -1.07 0.43
N CYS A 34 4.64 -0.04 0.25
CA CYS A 34 5.66 -0.05 -0.77
C CYS A 34 6.75 -1.06 -0.40
N LYS A 35 7.02 -2.03 -1.29
CA LYS A 35 8.07 -3.05 -1.06
C LYS A 35 9.48 -2.46 -1.04
N ILE A 36 9.65 -1.24 -1.57
CA ILE A 36 10.97 -0.64 -1.80
C ILE A 36 11.32 0.37 -0.70
N CYS A 37 10.42 1.29 -0.34
CA CYS A 37 10.65 2.28 0.73
C CYS A 37 9.90 2.01 2.04
N GLY A 38 9.00 1.01 2.08
CA GLY A 38 8.25 0.67 3.29
C GLY A 38 7.07 1.59 3.62
N ILE A 39 6.80 2.63 2.82
CA ILE A 39 5.66 3.55 3.01
C ILE A 39 4.35 2.76 3.03
N LYS A 40 3.54 2.94 4.08
CA LYS A 40 2.23 2.31 4.25
C LYS A 40 1.14 3.29 3.84
N LYS A 41 0.18 2.83 3.04
CA LYS A 41 -1.02 3.57 2.66
C LYS A 41 -2.25 2.74 2.97
N ILE A 42 -3.29 3.39 3.47
CA ILE A 42 -4.58 2.78 3.73
C ILE A 42 -5.51 3.19 2.59
N ARG A 43 -6.05 2.20 1.88
CA ARG A 43 -7.11 2.36 0.88
C ARG A 43 -8.40 1.88 1.54
N LYS A 44 -9.36 2.79 1.70
CA LYS A 44 -10.73 2.45 2.07
C LYS A 44 -11.48 2.18 0.76
N GLY A 45 -12.21 1.07 0.71
CA GLY A 45 -13.12 0.74 -0.39
C GLY A 45 -14.41 1.52 -0.29
#